data_AF-B4NQJ5-F1
#
_entry.id   AF-B4NQJ5-F1
#
_cell.length_a   1.000
_cell.length_b   1.000
_cell.length_c   1.000
_cell.angle_alpha   90.00
_cell.angle_beta   90.00
_cell.angle_gamma   90.00
#
_symmetry.space_group_name_H-M   'P 1'
#
loop_
_entity.id
_entity.type
_entity.pdbx_description
1 polymer ?
#
loop_
_entity_poly.entity_id
_entity_poly.type
_entity_poly.pdbx_seq_one_letter_code
_entity_poly.pdbx_strand_id
1 'polypeptide(L)'
;MSLNGFLEFFHQGRTFRPKKRFTSGTIRYSLHKQAQASLQSGINLRQVVRLPEGEILNDWLAVHVVDFFNRINLIYGTVSEYCNDATCPTMSGGSRYEYLWVDGTLTRVWSSQFIGY
;
A
#
# COMPACT_ATOMS: atom_id res chain seq x y z
N MET A 1 -13.97 5.19 22.45
CA MET A 1 -14.22 4.17 21.40
C MET A 1 -13.39 4.58 20.19
N SER A 2 -12.43 3.87 19.61
CA SER A 2 -11.70 2.62 19.90
C SER A 2 -10.34 2.78 19.18
N LEU A 3 -9.30 3.24 19.88
CA LEU A 3 -7.92 3.21 19.37
C LEU A 3 -7.42 1.76 19.18
N ASN A 4 -8.07 0.82 19.87
CA ASN A 4 -7.78 -0.62 19.80
C ASN A 4 -8.12 -1.24 18.43
N GLY A 5 -9.04 -0.64 17.65
CA GLY A 5 -9.41 -1.15 16.32
C GLY A 5 -8.41 -0.83 15.21
N PHE A 6 -7.67 0.28 15.33
CA PHE A 6 -6.69 0.71 14.34
C PHE A 6 -5.42 -0.12 14.41
N LEU A 7 -4.91 -0.36 15.63
CA LEU A 7 -3.81 -1.32 15.86
C LEU A 7 -4.19 -2.72 15.33
N GLU A 8 -5.44 -3.15 15.47
CA GLU A 8 -5.95 -4.42 14.92
C GLU A 8 -5.87 -4.51 13.38
N PHE A 9 -6.00 -3.39 12.66
CA PHE A 9 -5.92 -3.36 11.20
C PHE A 9 -4.47 -3.58 10.70
N PHE A 10 -3.48 -3.10 11.46
CA PHE A 10 -2.05 -3.25 11.15
C PHE A 10 -1.40 -4.47 11.82
N HIS A 11 -2.11 -5.20 12.70
CA HIS A 11 -1.68 -6.50 13.18
C HIS A 11 -1.62 -7.54 12.04
N GLN A 12 -0.63 -8.44 12.13
CA GLN A 12 -0.22 -9.54 11.23
C GLN A 12 -1.31 -10.46 10.60
N GLY A 13 -2.60 -10.19 10.82
CA GLY A 13 -3.76 -10.93 10.32
C GLY A 13 -4.53 -10.31 9.15
N ARG A 14 -4.31 -9.03 8.76
CA ARG A 14 -5.15 -8.31 7.76
C ARG A 14 -4.42 -7.63 6.60
N THR A 15 -3.17 -7.99 6.28
CA THR A 15 -2.68 -7.75 4.91
C THR A 15 -3.65 -8.43 3.95
N PHE A 16 -4.01 -7.80 2.82
CA PHE A 16 -4.82 -8.46 1.81
C PHE A 16 -4.04 -9.68 1.36
N ARG A 17 -4.36 -10.85 1.90
CA ARG A 17 -3.70 -12.10 1.54
C ARG A 17 -4.21 -12.42 0.14
N PRO A 18 -3.39 -12.25 -0.91
CA PRO A 18 -3.80 -12.70 -2.22
C PRO A 18 -4.07 -14.19 -2.07
N LYS A 19 -5.18 -14.71 -2.63
CA LYS A 19 -5.39 -16.16 -2.69
C LYS A 19 -4.17 -16.75 -3.41
N LYS A 20 -3.24 -17.35 -2.66
CA LYS A 20 -1.96 -17.88 -3.16
C LYS A 20 -2.12 -18.96 -4.24
N ARG A 21 -3.34 -19.44 -4.46
CA ARG A 21 -3.70 -20.38 -5.52
C ARG A 21 -4.30 -19.63 -6.69
N PHE A 22 -3.49 -18.89 -7.43
CA PHE A 22 -3.87 -18.58 -8.80
C PHE A 22 -3.76 -19.89 -9.58
N THR A 23 -4.80 -20.23 -10.32
CA THR A 23 -4.78 -21.39 -11.22
C THR A 23 -3.70 -21.17 -12.27
N SER A 24 -2.69 -22.04 -12.28
CA SER A 24 -1.60 -22.02 -13.27
C SER A 24 -2.19 -21.99 -14.68
N GLY A 25 -1.66 -21.09 -15.52
CA GLY A 25 -2.15 -20.87 -16.89
C GLY A 25 -3.23 -19.79 -17.04
N THR A 26 -3.66 -19.14 -15.96
CA THR A 26 -4.52 -17.94 -16.06
C THR A 26 -3.72 -16.66 -16.23
N ILE A 27 -4.32 -15.65 -16.88
CA ILE A 27 -3.75 -14.30 -17.03
C ILE A 27 -3.37 -13.71 -15.66
N ARG A 28 -4.22 -13.92 -14.66
CA ARG A 28 -3.97 -13.45 -13.28
C ARG A 28 -2.70 -14.07 -12.67
N TYR A 29 -2.38 -15.32 -13.00
CA TYR A 29 -1.16 -15.99 -12.56
C TYR A 29 0.09 -15.46 -13.27
N SER A 30 0.03 -15.27 -14.60
CA SER A 30 1.17 -14.74 -15.37
C SER A 30 1.52 -13.32 -14.95
N LEU A 31 0.53 -12.44 -14.83
CA LEU A 31 0.70 -11.05 -14.42
C LEU A 31 1.31 -10.94 -13.01
N HIS A 32 0.79 -11.69 -12.04
CA HIS A 32 1.33 -11.69 -10.68
C HIS A 32 2.79 -12.18 -10.65
N LYS A 33 3.14 -13.20 -11.44
CA LYS A 33 4.51 -13.71 -11.52
C LYS A 33 5.48 -12.69 -12.11
N GLN A 34 5.06 -11.98 -13.16
CA GLN A 34 5.85 -10.92 -13.79
C GLN A 34 6.05 -9.72 -12.84
N ALA A 35 4.98 -9.24 -12.20
CA ALA A 35 5.06 -8.16 -11.22
C ALA A 35 6.01 -8.50 -10.05
N GLN A 36 5.96 -9.74 -9.55
CA GLN A 36 6.86 -10.18 -8.49
C GLN A 36 8.33 -10.20 -8.93
N ALA A 37 8.61 -10.61 -10.18
CA ALA A 37 9.96 -10.59 -10.74
C ALA A 37 10.50 -9.14 -10.85
N SER A 38 9.65 -8.18 -11.26
CA SER A 38 10.00 -6.77 -11.34
C SER A 38 10.44 -6.16 -10.02
N LEU A 39 9.88 -6.62 -8.89
CA LEU A 39 10.22 -6.09 -7.56
C LEU A 39 11.34 -6.85 -6.85
N GLN A 40 11.72 -8.06 -7.30
CA GLN A 40 12.84 -8.84 -6.75
C GLN A 40 14.13 -8.65 -7.54
N SER A 41 14.06 -7.93 -8.66
CA SER A 41 15.20 -7.70 -9.51
C SER A 41 16.04 -6.53 -8.97
N GLY A 42 17.31 -6.77 -8.64
CA GLY A 42 18.35 -5.72 -8.52
C GLY A 42 18.70 -5.09 -9.88
N ILE A 43 17.72 -4.96 -10.77
CA ILE A 43 17.81 -4.65 -12.20
C ILE A 43 17.17 -3.26 -12.42
N ASN A 44 17.38 -2.71 -13.62
CA ASN A 44 16.81 -1.45 -14.11
C ASN A 44 15.27 -1.39 -13.94
N LEU A 45 14.83 -0.72 -12.87
CA LEU A 45 13.42 -0.53 -12.53
C LEU A 45 12.59 0.03 -13.69
N ARG A 46 13.18 0.89 -14.53
CA ARG A 46 12.46 1.51 -15.66
C ARG A 46 12.03 0.51 -16.72
N GLN A 47 12.73 -0.62 -16.84
CA GLN A 47 12.36 -1.66 -17.81
C GLN A 47 11.26 -2.56 -17.24
N VAL A 48 11.36 -2.93 -15.97
CA VAL A 48 10.49 -3.93 -15.34
C VAL A 48 9.11 -3.40 -14.92
N VAL A 49 8.94 -2.08 -14.84
CA VAL A 49 7.62 -1.45 -14.59
C VAL A 49 6.79 -1.24 -15.87
N ARG A 50 7.39 -1.47 -17.05
CA ARG A 50 6.68 -1.30 -18.33
C ARG A 50 5.57 -2.33 -18.45
N LEU A 51 4.45 -1.91 -19.05
CA LEU A 51 3.37 -2.82 -19.43
C LEU A 51 3.95 -3.91 -20.35
N PRO A 52 3.83 -5.21 -20.00
CA PRO A 52 4.26 -6.29 -20.87
C PRO A 52 3.48 -6.31 -22.20
N GLU A 53 4.13 -6.78 -23.26
CA GLU A 53 3.48 -6.91 -24.57
C GLU A 53 2.30 -7.88 -24.50
N GLY A 54 1.14 -7.47 -25.03
CA GLY A 54 -0.08 -8.29 -25.08
C GLY A 54 -0.94 -8.24 -23.82
N GLU A 55 -0.55 -7.48 -22.79
CA GLU A 55 -1.32 -7.35 -21.53
C GLU A 55 -2.19 -6.08 -21.50
N ILE A 56 -3.24 -6.11 -20.67
CA ILE A 56 -4.18 -5.00 -20.49
C ILE A 56 -3.65 -4.04 -19.42
N LEU A 57 -3.58 -2.74 -19.74
CA LEU A 57 -3.05 -1.72 -18.83
C LEU A 57 -3.75 -1.70 -17.46
N ASN A 58 -5.09 -1.77 -17.44
CA ASN A 58 -5.86 -1.73 -16.19
C ASN A 58 -5.58 -2.96 -15.30
N ASP A 59 -5.36 -4.13 -15.89
CA ASP A 59 -5.03 -5.34 -15.14
C ASP A 59 -3.60 -5.28 -14.57
N TRP A 60 -2.65 -4.74 -15.35
CA TRP A 60 -1.30 -4.47 -14.88
C TRP A 60 -1.27 -3.50 -13.70
N LEU A 61 -2.01 -2.39 -13.80
CA LEU A 61 -2.16 -1.42 -12.72
C LEU A 61 -2.82 -2.04 -11.49
N ALA A 62 -3.88 -2.83 -11.67
CA ALA A 62 -4.60 -3.45 -10.55
C ALA A 62 -3.68 -4.39 -9.72
N VAL A 63 -2.85 -5.19 -10.39
CA VAL A 63 -1.86 -6.05 -9.70
C VAL A 63 -0.86 -5.20 -8.91
N HIS A 64 -0.30 -4.17 -9.54
CA HIS A 64 0.68 -3.32 -8.89
C HIS A 64 0.13 -2.48 -7.73
N VAL A 65 -1.10 -1.96 -7.84
CA VAL A 65 -1.73 -1.17 -6.77
C VAL A 65 -1.91 -2.00 -5.50
N VAL A 66 -2.36 -3.24 -5.64
CA VAL A 66 -2.51 -4.17 -4.50
C VAL A 66 -1.15 -4.49 -3.87
N ASP A 67 -0.13 -4.71 -4.70
CA ASP A 67 1.23 -4.98 -4.22
C ASP A 67 1.84 -3.78 -3.48
N PHE A 68 1.65 -2.56 -3.99
CA PHE A 68 2.11 -1.34 -3.33
C PHE A 68 1.40 -1.11 -1.99
N PHE A 69 0.07 -1.26 -1.96
CA PHE A 69 -0.71 -1.16 -0.72
C PHE A 69 -0.18 -2.10 0.36
N ASN A 70 0.00 -3.38 0.02
CA ASN A 70 0.52 -4.38 0.96
C ASN A 70 1.93 -4.04 1.45
N ARG A 71 2.81 -3.53 0.58
CA ARG A 71 4.18 -3.15 0.96
C ARG A 71 4.22 -1.91 1.84
N ILE A 72 3.43 -0.89 1.52
CA ILE A 72 3.33 0.32 2.34
C ILE A 72 2.82 -0.04 3.73
N ASN A 73 1.80 -0.91 3.84
CA ASN A 73 1.29 -1.36 5.13
C ASN A 73 2.34 -2.11 5.96
N LEU A 74 3.17 -2.95 5.32
CA LEU A 74 4.26 -3.63 6.01
C LEU A 74 5.30 -2.64 6.54
N ILE A 75 5.66 -1.61 5.76
CA ILE A 75 6.61 -0.57 6.17
C ILE A 75 6.00 0.28 7.29
N TYR A 76 4.76 0.73 7.14
CA TYR A 76 4.10 1.54 8.16
C TYR A 76 3.93 0.76 9.47
N GLY A 77 3.64 -0.54 9.39
CA GLY A 77 3.55 -1.41 10.56
C GLY A 77 4.80 -1.38 11.44
N THR A 78 6.01 -1.26 10.88
CA THR A 78 7.26 -1.23 11.68
C THR A 78 7.49 0.07 12.43
N VAL A 79 6.82 1.17 12.04
CA VAL A 79 7.00 2.50 12.65
C VAL A 79 5.73 3.00 13.34
N SER A 80 4.60 2.30 13.17
CA SER A 80 3.28 2.73 13.63
C SER A 80 3.21 3.03 15.13
N GLU A 81 3.96 2.30 15.96
CA GLU A 81 4.01 2.49 17.42
C GLU A 81 4.61 3.84 17.83
N TYR A 82 5.45 4.45 16.98
CA TYR A 82 6.11 5.73 17.26
C TYR A 82 5.33 6.95 16.75
N CYS A 83 4.30 6.73 15.93
CA CYS A 83 3.48 7.79 15.37
C CYS A 83 2.16 7.86 16.13
N ASN A 84 2.05 8.84 17.01
CA ASN A 84 0.88 9.12 17.83
C ASN A 84 0.45 10.59 17.66
N ASP A 85 -0.62 11.00 18.34
CA ASP A 85 -1.14 12.37 18.31
C ASP A 85 -0.12 13.41 18.83
N ALA A 86 0.76 13.03 19.75
CA ALA A 86 1.82 13.90 20.25
C ALA A 86 3.04 14.00 19.32
N THR A 87 3.45 12.90 18.69
CA THR A 87 4.64 12.86 17.81
C THR A 87 4.35 13.24 16.37
N CYS A 88 3.15 12.91 15.89
CA CYS A 88 2.67 13.11 14.53
C CYS A 88 1.32 13.87 14.52
N PRO A 89 1.21 15.08 15.10
CA PRO A 89 -0.08 15.77 15.31
C PRO A 89 -0.81 16.09 14.00
N THR A 90 -0.12 16.02 12.87
CA THR A 90 -0.66 16.25 11.52
C THR A 90 -0.02 15.33 10.52
N MET A 91 -0.79 14.89 9.53
CA MET A 91 -0.23 14.24 8.35
C MET A 91 0.62 15.22 7.54
N SER A 92 1.94 15.02 7.51
CA SER A 92 2.88 15.92 6.83
C SER A 92 3.96 15.18 6.04
N GLY A 93 4.42 15.82 4.97
CA GLY A 93 5.54 15.39 4.12
C GLY A 93 6.79 16.20 4.47
N GLY A 94 7.20 16.17 5.74
CA GLY A 94 8.19 17.10 6.29
C GLY A 94 7.60 18.49 6.55
N SER A 95 8.46 19.48 6.78
CA SER A 95 8.02 20.83 7.19
C SER A 95 7.32 21.65 6.10
N ARG A 96 7.39 21.21 4.83
CA ARG A 96 6.90 21.98 3.68
C ARG A 96 5.50 21.58 3.21
N TYR A 97 5.03 20.40 3.57
CA TYR A 97 3.80 19.85 3.03
C TYR A 97 2.94 19.29 4.15
N GLU A 98 1.68 19.72 4.20
CA GLU A 98 0.65 19.19 5.09
C GLU A 98 -0.47 18.59 4.22
N TYR A 99 -0.95 17.41 4.61
CA TYR A 99 -2.01 16.69 3.92
C TYR A 99 -3.28 16.74 4.76
N LEU A 100 -4.40 17.05 4.11
CA LEU A 100 -5.70 17.21 4.76
C LEU A 100 -6.66 16.17 4.20
N TRP A 101 -7.47 15.59 5.07
CA TRP A 101 -8.45 14.57 4.69
C TRP A 101 -9.79 15.22 4.32
N VAL A 102 -10.54 14.63 3.40
CA VAL A 102 -11.84 15.18 2.95
C VAL A 102 -12.91 14.10 2.95
N ASP A 103 -13.75 14.12 3.98
CA ASP A 103 -15.01 13.37 4.07
C ASP A 103 -16.20 14.34 4.07
N GLY A 104 -16.36 15.06 2.96
CA GLY A 104 -17.35 16.14 2.82
C GLY A 104 -16.88 17.51 3.35
N THR A 105 -15.99 17.52 4.34
CA THR A 105 -15.28 18.74 4.80
C THR A 105 -13.79 18.50 4.96
N LEU A 106 -12.99 19.49 4.58
CA LEU A 106 -11.54 19.47 4.72
C LEU A 106 -11.16 19.48 6.21
N THR A 107 -10.55 18.38 6.66
CA THR A 107 -10.28 18.12 8.08
C THR A 107 -8.81 17.79 8.28
N ARG A 108 -8.21 18.44 9.28
CA ARG A 108 -6.85 18.17 9.72
C ARG A 108 -6.86 17.00 10.69
N VAL A 109 -6.09 15.96 10.39
CA VAL A 109 -5.98 14.75 11.20
C VAL A 109 -4.50 14.38 11.37
N TRP A 110 -4.20 13.71 12.47
CA TRP A 110 -2.87 13.18 12.76
C TRP A 110 -2.52 12.04 11.80
N SER A 111 -1.22 11.79 11.60
CA SER A 111 -0.74 10.94 10.51
C SER A 111 -1.33 9.53 10.52
N SER A 112 -1.43 8.89 11.69
CA SER A 112 -1.97 7.54 11.78
C SER A 112 -3.45 7.47 11.47
N GLN A 113 -4.24 8.47 11.88
CA GLN A 113 -5.64 8.55 11.51
C GLN A 113 -5.81 8.82 10.01
N PHE A 114 -4.97 9.68 9.41
CA PHE A 114 -4.96 9.89 7.96
C PHE A 114 -4.71 8.59 7.19
N ILE A 115 -3.73 7.80 7.63
CA ILE A 115 -3.36 6.51 7.01
C ILE A 115 -4.43 5.45 7.25
N GLY A 116 -5.29 5.63 8.25
CA GLY A 116 -6.37 4.71 8.59
C GLY A 116 -7.68 4.90 7.84
N TYR A 117 -7.88 6.05 7.20
CA TYR A 117 -9.02 6.29 6.31
C TYR A 117 -8.83 5.58 4.97
#